data_AF-A0A438W4J7-F1
#
_entry.id   AF-A0A438W4J7-F1
#
_cell.length_a   1.000
_cell.length_b   1.000
_cell.length_c   1.000
_cell.angle_alpha   90.00
_cell.angle_beta   90.00
_cell.angle_gamma   90.00
#
_symmetry.space_group_name_H-M   'P 1'
#
loop_
_entity.id
_entity.type
_entity.pdbx_description
1 polymer ?
#
loop_
_entity_poly.entity_id
_entity_poly.type
_entity_poly.pdbx_seq_one_letter_code
_entity_poly.pdbx_strand_id
1 'polypeptide(L)'
;LLEQQALDCLKNAKTEAEKKRCVKDLPKDLQKKVLAKESVRVYLDCVSRAKNEAERKECEKLLTPEAKKLLEEAKESVKAYKDCLSQARNETERKACEKLLTPEARKLLE
;
A
#
# COMPACT_ATOMS: atom_id res chain seq x y z
N LEU A 1 -10.55 6.33 11.90
CA LEU A 1 -10.76 5.27 12.91
C LEU A 1 -11.24 3.97 12.26
N LEU A 2 -12.39 3.99 11.58
CA LEU A 2 -13.01 2.79 10.98
C LEU A 2 -12.14 2.10 9.89
N GLU A 3 -11.45 2.88 9.05
CA GLU A 3 -10.52 2.35 8.03
C GLU A 3 -9.36 1.55 8.66
N GLN A 4 -8.73 2.10 9.69
CA GLN A 4 -7.60 1.46 10.37
C GLN A 4 -8.04 0.20 11.13
N GLN A 5 -9.18 0.25 11.83
CA GLN A 5 -9.74 -0.92 12.51
C GLN A 5 -10.01 -2.09 11.55
N ALA A 6 -10.53 -1.79 10.35
CA ALA A 6 -10.76 -2.80 9.33
C ALA A 6 -9.44 -3.39 8.79
N LEU A 7 -8.42 -2.55 8.57
CA LEU A 7 -7.08 -3.01 8.15
C LEU A 7 -6.42 -3.87 9.22
N ASP A 8 -6.51 -3.49 10.49
CA ASP A 8 -5.98 -4.29 11.61
C ASP A 8 -6.69 -5.65 11.73
N CYS A 9 -8.01 -5.68 11.51
CA CYS A 9 -8.76 -6.94 11.44
C CYS A 9 -8.29 -7.80 10.27
N LEU A 10 -8.19 -7.23 9.06
CA LEU A 10 -7.75 -7.94 7.86
C LEU A 10 -6.33 -8.51 8.02
N LYS A 11 -5.44 -7.79 8.72
CA LYS A 11 -4.08 -8.25 9.00
C LYS A 11 -3.99 -9.54 9.80
N ASN A 12 -4.96 -9.75 10.70
CA ASN A 12 -5.02 -10.92 11.56
C ASN A 12 -5.89 -12.05 10.99
N ALA A 13 -6.70 -11.76 9.97
CA ALA A 13 -7.58 -12.72 9.32
C ALA A 13 -6.79 -13.79 8.55
N LYS A 14 -7.00 -15.06 8.87
CA LYS A 14 -6.33 -16.20 8.23
C LYS A 14 -7.18 -16.81 7.11
N THR A 15 -8.49 -16.59 7.17
CA THR A 15 -9.47 -17.18 6.26
C THR A 15 -10.28 -16.11 5.53
N GLU A 16 -10.81 -16.46 4.36
CA GLU A 16 -11.71 -15.59 3.61
C GLU A 16 -13.00 -15.25 4.38
N ALA A 17 -13.45 -16.15 5.26
CA ALA A 17 -14.59 -15.91 6.13
C ALA A 17 -14.31 -14.80 7.16
N GLU A 18 -13.13 -14.80 7.77
CA GLU A 18 -12.69 -13.74 8.70
C GLU A 18 -12.51 -12.42 7.96
N LYS A 19 -11.88 -12.42 6.77
CA LYS A 19 -11.75 -11.21 5.95
C LYS A 19 -13.09 -10.59 5.61
N LYS A 20 -14.08 -11.41 5.23
CA LYS A 20 -15.45 -10.94 4.96
C LYS A 20 -16.09 -10.32 6.20
N ARG A 21 -15.85 -10.86 7.40
CA ARG A 21 -16.34 -10.28 8.66
C ARG A 21 -15.73 -8.91 8.94
N CYS A 22 -14.42 -8.73 8.70
CA CYS A 22 -13.73 -7.46 8.92
C CYS A 22 -14.31 -6.28 8.14
N VAL A 23 -14.93 -6.56 6.99
CA VAL A 23 -15.44 -5.52 6.08
C VAL A 23 -16.97 -5.53 5.91
N LYS A 24 -17.68 -6.39 6.65
CA LYS A 24 -19.12 -6.63 6.47
C LYS A 24 -19.96 -5.38 6.70
N ASP A 25 -19.65 -4.63 7.76
CA ASP A 25 -20.44 -3.49 8.22
C ASP A 25 -19.92 -2.14 7.68
N LEU A 26 -18.94 -2.18 6.78
CA LEU A 26 -18.37 -0.97 6.19
C LEU A 26 -19.22 -0.47 5.02
N PRO A 27 -19.32 0.86 4.82
CA PRO A 27 -19.82 1.43 3.58
C PRO A 27 -19.08 0.86 2.36
N LYS A 28 -19.77 0.66 1.23
CA LYS A 28 -19.20 0.02 0.03
C LYS A 28 -17.91 0.69 -0.45
N ASP A 29 -17.85 2.01 -0.43
CA ASP A 29 -16.67 2.77 -0.85
C ASP A 29 -15.50 2.53 0.10
N LEU A 30 -15.77 2.50 1.41
CA LEU A 30 -14.75 2.21 2.41
C LEU A 30 -14.27 0.77 2.32
N GLN A 31 -15.18 -0.19 2.11
CA GLN A 31 -14.88 -1.61 1.90
C GLN A 31 -13.93 -1.81 0.71
N LYS A 32 -14.22 -1.20 -0.45
CA LYS A 32 -13.32 -1.25 -1.62
C LYS A 32 -11.95 -0.67 -1.30
N LYS A 33 -11.91 0.48 -0.61
CA LYS A 33 -10.67 1.15 -0.23
C LYS A 33 -9.80 0.30 0.70
N VAL A 34 -10.37 -0.28 1.77
CA VAL A 34 -9.60 -1.11 2.72
C VAL A 34 -9.11 -2.40 2.07
N LEU A 35 -9.93 -3.03 1.21
CA LEU A 35 -9.51 -4.23 0.48
C LEU A 35 -8.37 -3.93 -0.50
N ALA A 36 -8.42 -2.80 -1.20
CA ALA A 36 -7.34 -2.39 -2.09
C ALA A 36 -6.03 -2.11 -1.32
N LYS A 37 -6.11 -1.39 -0.19
CA LYS A 37 -4.96 -1.15 0.70
C LYS A 37 -4.37 -2.43 1.28
N GLU A 38 -5.21 -3.37 1.68
CA GLU A 38 -4.78 -4.68 2.18
C GLU A 38 -4.13 -5.51 1.07
N SER A 39 -4.69 -5.51 -0.14
CA SER A 39 -4.10 -6.18 -1.30
C SER A 39 -2.72 -5.62 -1.65
N VAL A 40 -2.53 -4.30 -1.60
CA VAL A 40 -1.19 -3.66 -1.75
C VAL A 40 -0.25 -4.13 -0.64
N ARG A 41 -0.69 -4.19 0.62
CA ARG A 41 0.14 -4.67 1.73
C ARG A 41 0.64 -6.11 1.50
N VAL A 42 -0.28 -7.02 1.17
CA VAL A 42 0.05 -8.43 0.91
C VAL A 42 0.99 -8.56 -0.29
N TYR A 43 0.79 -7.76 -1.33
CA TYR A 43 1.71 -7.69 -2.47
C TYR A 43 3.13 -7.29 -2.05
N LEU A 44 3.29 -6.24 -1.23
CA LEU A 44 4.61 -5.81 -0.75
C LEU A 44 5.28 -6.84 0.15
N ASP A 45 4.51 -7.48 1.03
CA ASP A 45 5.00 -8.60 1.86
C ASP A 45 5.46 -9.79 1.00
N CYS A 46 4.79 -10.05 -0.13
CA CYS A 46 5.18 -11.08 -1.09
C CYS A 46 6.44 -10.69 -1.86
N VAL A 47 6.49 -9.48 -2.42
CA VAL A 47 7.61 -8.98 -3.23
C VAL A 47 8.91 -8.85 -2.43
N SER A 48 8.82 -8.51 -1.13
CA SER A 48 10.00 -8.45 -0.25
C SER A 48 10.67 -9.82 -0.06
N ARG A 49 9.92 -10.92 -0.23
CA ARG A 49 10.41 -12.30 -0.13
C ARG A 49 10.79 -12.90 -1.49
N ALA A 50 10.33 -12.30 -2.57
CA ALA A 50 10.55 -12.79 -3.93
C ALA A 50 12.01 -12.58 -4.38
N LYS A 51 12.65 -13.69 -4.78
CA LYS A 51 14.06 -13.76 -5.20
C LYS A 51 14.25 -13.61 -6.71
N ASN A 52 13.19 -13.84 -7.50
CA ASN A 52 13.25 -13.81 -8.95
C ASN A 52 12.00 -13.14 -9.56
N GLU A 53 12.05 -12.87 -10.86
CA GLU A 53 10.96 -12.22 -11.59
C GLU A 53 9.68 -13.08 -11.64
N ALA A 54 9.81 -14.41 -11.68
CA ALA A 54 8.66 -15.31 -11.70
C ALA A 54 7.87 -15.23 -10.39
N GLU A 55 8.55 -15.23 -9.23
CA GLU A 55 7.93 -15.04 -7.92
C GLU A 55 7.27 -13.65 -7.80
N ARG A 56 7.90 -12.61 -8.35
CA ARG A 56 7.29 -11.26 -8.40
C ARG A 56 6.01 -11.25 -9.23
N LYS A 57 5.98 -11.93 -10.38
CA LYS A 57 4.76 -12.09 -11.20
C LYS A 57 3.65 -12.83 -10.48
N GLU A 58 3.98 -13.84 -9.65
CA GLU A 58 2.98 -14.48 -8.79
C GLU A 58 2.44 -13.51 -7.73
N CYS A 59 3.29 -12.66 -7.13
CA CYS A 59 2.83 -11.61 -6.22
C CYS A 59 1.88 -10.62 -6.91
N GLU A 60 2.14 -10.23 -8.17
CA GLU A 60 1.27 -9.31 -8.92
C GLU A 60 -0.16 -9.83 -9.12
N LYS A 61 -0.37 -11.15 -9.08
CA LYS A 61 -1.71 -11.76 -9.14
C LYS A 61 -2.56 -11.49 -7.89
N LEU A 62 -1.92 -11.13 -6.77
CA LEU A 62 -2.59 -10.78 -5.51
C LEU A 62 -3.25 -9.39 -5.58
N LEU A 63 -2.86 -8.57 -6.57
CA LEU A 63 -3.36 -7.22 -6.74
C LEU A 63 -4.70 -7.20 -7.50
N THR A 64 -5.72 -6.60 -6.89
CA THR A 64 -6.95 -6.23 -7.60
C THR A 64 -6.72 -5.01 -8.50
N PRO A 65 -7.58 -4.74 -9.50
CA PRO A 65 -7.45 -3.54 -10.35
C PRO A 65 -7.37 -2.23 -9.55
N GLU A 66 -8.14 -2.11 -8.47
CA GLU A 66 -8.10 -0.97 -7.55
C GLU A 66 -6.76 -0.89 -6.80
N ALA A 67 -6.25 -2.03 -6.33
CA ALA A 67 -4.95 -2.09 -5.66
C ALA A 67 -3.80 -1.74 -6.62
N LYS A 68 -3.88 -2.17 -7.89
CA LYS A 68 -2.90 -1.79 -8.93
C LYS A 68 -2.86 -0.28 -9.13
N LYS A 69 -4.03 0.38 -9.22
CA LYS A 69 -4.11 1.84 -9.33
C LYS A 69 -3.46 2.53 -8.12
N LEU A 70 -3.79 2.10 -6.90
CA LEU A 70 -3.18 2.66 -5.69
C LEU A 70 -1.66 2.43 -5.63
N LEU A 71 -1.18 1.27 -6.09
CA LEU A 71 0.24 0.97 -6.13
C LEU A 71 0.98 1.88 -7.13
N GLU A 72 0.41 2.11 -8.32
CA GLU A 72 1.00 3.04 -9.30
C GLU A 72 1.00 4.48 -8.78
N GLU A 73 -0.08 4.94 -8.14
CA GLU A 73 -0.11 6.26 -7.47
C GLU A 73 0.96 6.38 -6.37
N ALA A 74 1.17 5.32 -5.58
CA ALA A 74 2.22 5.28 -4.57
C ALA A 74 3.63 5.32 -5.19
N LYS A 75 3.86 4.64 -6.32
CA LYS A 75 5.14 4.69 -7.05
C LYS A 75 5.44 6.08 -7.61
N GLU A 76 4.43 6.75 -8.16
CA GLU A 76 4.57 8.15 -8.63
C GLU A 76 4.87 9.11 -7.48
N SER A 77 4.22 8.92 -6.32
CA SER A 77 4.52 9.67 -5.09
C SER A 77 5.97 9.44 -4.62
N VAL A 78 6.48 8.21 -4.66
CA VAL A 78 7.89 7.90 -4.37
C VAL A 78 8.84 8.56 -5.36
N LYS A 79 8.49 8.56 -6.65
CA LYS A 79 9.30 9.21 -7.69
C LYS A 79 9.41 10.71 -7.44
N ALA A 80 8.27 11.38 -7.22
CA ALA A 80 8.24 12.80 -6.89
C ALA A 80 9.05 13.12 -5.61
N TYR A 81 8.98 12.25 -4.60
CA TYR A 81 9.80 12.38 -3.40
C TYR A 81 11.30 12.29 -3.70
N LYS A 82 11.74 11.31 -4.50
CA LYS A 82 13.15 11.15 -4.89
C LYS A 82 13.65 12.33 -5.73
N ASP A 83 12.83 12.81 -6.66
CA ASP A 83 13.16 13.98 -7.49
C ASP A 83 13.33 15.23 -6.60
N CYS A 84 12.40 15.46 -5.67
CA CYS A 84 12.50 16.54 -4.68
C CYS A 84 13.76 16.40 -3.80
N LEU A 85 14.03 15.20 -3.27
CA LEU A 85 15.21 14.94 -2.45
C LEU A 85 16.52 15.21 -3.19
N SER A 86 16.59 14.91 -4.49
CA SER A 86 17.78 15.14 -5.30
C SER A 86 18.13 16.63 -5.44
N GLN A 87 17.13 17.50 -5.32
CA GLN A 87 17.26 18.95 -5.42
C GLN A 87 17.42 19.62 -4.05
N ALA A 88 17.04 18.94 -2.97
CA ALA A 88 17.06 19.46 -1.61
C ALA A 88 18.50 19.70 -1.10
N ARG A 89 18.78 20.93 -0.69
CA ARG A 89 20.11 21.40 -0.23
C ARG A 89 20.27 21.40 1.28
N ASN A 90 19.18 21.28 2.03
CA ASN A 90 19.16 21.33 3.49
C ASN A 90 18.07 20.41 4.08
N GLU A 91 18.11 20.19 5.39
CA GLU A 91 17.15 19.32 6.09
C GLU A 91 15.70 19.84 6.03
N THR A 92 15.51 21.16 5.97
CA THR A 92 14.17 21.76 5.87
C THR A 92 13.51 21.40 4.54
N GLU A 93 14.26 21.50 3.44
CA GLU A 93 13.80 21.09 2.10
C GLU A 93 13.54 19.58 2.05
N ARG A 94 14.40 18.76 2.66
CA ARG A 94 14.19 17.31 2.75
C ARG A 94 12.89 16.96 3.49
N LYS A 95 12.61 17.61 4.62
CA LYS A 95 11.35 17.45 5.36
C LYS A 95 10.13 17.92 4.56
N ALA A 96 10.28 18.93 3.71
CA ALA A 96 9.20 19.35 2.81
C ALA A 96 8.92 18.27 1.75
N CYS A 97 9.96 17.61 1.21
CA CYS A 97 9.79 16.49 0.27
C CYS A 97 9.00 15.34 0.88
N GLU A 98 9.19 15.02 2.17
CA GLU A 98 8.44 13.95 2.83
C GLU A 98 6.91 14.16 2.79
N LYS A 99 6.43 15.39 2.62
CA LYS A 99 4.99 15.68 2.49
C LYS A 99 4.40 15.16 1.17
N LEU A 100 5.24 14.88 0.18
CA LEU A 100 4.83 14.29 -1.11
C LEU A 100 4.47 12.80 -0.97
N LEU A 101 4.93 12.14 0.10
CA LEU A 101 4.71 10.71 0.32
C LEU A 101 3.33 10.45 0.93
N THR A 102 2.53 9.67 0.20
CA THR A 102 1.32 9.02 0.76
C THR A 102 1.72 7.96 1.79
N PRO A 103 0.81 7.56 2.71
CA PRO A 103 1.08 6.46 3.65
C PRO A 103 1.51 5.16 2.95
N GLU A 104 0.92 4.87 1.79
CA GLU A 104 1.25 3.71 0.97
C GLU A 104 2.64 3.85 0.32
N ALA A 105 3.00 5.05 -0.16
CA ALA A 105 4.32 5.34 -0.72
C ALA A 105 5.46 5.20 0.31
N ARG A 106 5.21 5.57 1.58
CA ARG A 106 6.20 5.42 2.66
C ARG A 106 6.64 3.97 2.83
N LYS A 107 5.71 3.02 2.72
CA LYS A 107 6.02 1.58 2.83
C LYS A 107 6.86 1.03 1.68
N LEU A 108 6.92 1.73 0.54
CA LEU A 108 7.77 1.34 -0.59
C LEU A 108 9.24 1.77 -0.39
N LEU A 109 9.52 2.56 0.64
CA LEU A 109 10.85 3.08 0.97
C LEU A 109 11.51 2.36 2.15
N GLU A 110 10.74 1.60 2.94
CA GLU A 110 11.23 0.69 3.99
C GLU A 110 11.86 -0.58 3.39
#